data_AF-A0A926QIW7-F1
#
_entry.id   AF-A0A926QIW7-F1
#
_cell.length_a   1.000
_cell.length_b   1.000
_cell.length_c   1.000
_cell.angle_alpha   90.00
_cell.angle_beta   90.00
_cell.angle_gamma   90.00
#
_symmetry.space_group_name_H-M   'P 1'
#
loop_
_entity.id
_entity.type
_entity.pdbx_description
1 polymer ?
#
loop_
_entity_poly.entity_id
_entity_poly.type
_entity_poly.pdbx_seq_one_letter_code
_entity_poly.pdbx_strand_id
1 'polypeptide(L)'
;MSETPLYARTSEAGGPTAALSPQEVTVVDAEKSWFRQAETDYNPKRWIKIHTTWLGDQWVHLHLDEIGALQPLDRTVYYPSVYYRSSPHMDYITYQYEGLLTKMFVHQTAKYRTLLGSSYQFDTEYGPKWSFAPGMPITSDKKTIKRTQPSPLFAYPDSNAEIVTELPPGDLNVVETTLNDDGYSIHEEWFHVKNEQAEGWYSPTYAEPEGTVDDTASIQLRGYVTGILRYPNTRISLNNGQIGPQTLHPLAAWTAPDGTRWYKIDSFVGQGWVQLDPYQDSVVLKGREDDAQIRSTMLYQGAFYQNDSGIFTFGSESVGKVLNGEPHFSASFLAKQYHYDLTGPDTDGWWSLKNKDGYAFQINAGEKTSKTFWNGALANEVNLAASPVATSEAKLPPLLSLSDVRKLLGATTAYNDKVVYGDKNVTLSSREYEIAGFNLPAAADGNELHLSGLLYENSYLDDGAISPDLQILVKSQDSDDNDPANIQLAKVKQLYKLGYNFGVYDVTLQFPLKQGINHLSLVFKVGERILDKKDWDVNAAAQN
;
A
#
# COMPACT_ATOMS: atom_id res chain seq x y z
N MET A 1 -41.20 -20.98 15.45
CA MET A 1 -41.54 -20.39 14.14
C MET A 1 -42.96 -19.86 14.23
N SER A 2 -43.20 -18.60 13.84
CA SER A 2 -44.51 -17.95 13.87
C SER A 2 -45.29 -18.20 12.58
N GLU A 3 -46.62 -18.21 12.65
CA GLU A 3 -47.48 -18.25 11.47
C GLU A 3 -47.49 -16.89 10.75
N THR A 4 -47.57 -16.89 9.42
CA THR A 4 -47.65 -15.68 8.60
C THR A 4 -49.10 -15.28 8.38
N PRO A 5 -49.57 -14.12 8.86
CA PRO A 5 -50.95 -13.69 8.66
C PRO A 5 -51.26 -13.40 7.18
N LEU A 6 -52.41 -13.89 6.71
CA LEU A 6 -52.93 -13.68 5.35
C LEU A 6 -54.01 -12.58 5.36
N TYR A 7 -54.07 -11.79 4.31
CA TYR A 7 -55.01 -10.68 4.17
C TYR A 7 -55.67 -10.66 2.79
N ALA A 8 -56.98 -10.38 2.73
CA ALA A 8 -57.69 -10.23 1.46
C ALA A 8 -57.29 -8.97 0.67
N ARG A 9 -56.71 -7.96 1.34
CA ARG A 9 -56.29 -6.67 0.77
C ARG A 9 -55.01 -6.18 1.45
N THR A 10 -54.31 -5.22 0.85
CA THR A 10 -53.10 -4.57 1.41
C THR A 10 -53.42 -3.66 2.60
N SER A 11 -54.02 -4.21 3.65
CA SER A 11 -54.37 -3.49 4.89
C SER A 11 -54.58 -4.45 6.05
N GLU A 12 -53.93 -4.19 7.18
CA GLU A 12 -54.11 -4.94 8.43
C GLU A 12 -55.40 -4.56 9.19
N ALA A 13 -56.07 -3.47 8.82
CA ALA A 13 -57.22 -2.92 9.55
C ALA A 13 -58.45 -3.84 9.61
N GLY A 14 -58.53 -4.86 8.73
CA GLY A 14 -59.61 -5.85 8.72
C GLY A 14 -59.31 -7.11 9.55
N GLY A 15 -58.11 -7.22 10.13
CA GLY A 15 -57.60 -8.47 10.68
C GLY A 15 -57.20 -9.48 9.59
N PRO A 16 -56.46 -10.53 9.97
CA PRO A 16 -56.07 -11.58 9.03
C PRO A 16 -57.26 -12.45 8.65
N THR A 17 -57.36 -12.82 7.37
CA THR A 17 -58.37 -13.75 6.87
C THR A 17 -58.07 -15.18 7.27
N ALA A 18 -56.77 -15.50 7.44
CA ALA A 18 -56.26 -16.72 8.02
C ALA A 18 -54.76 -16.56 8.34
N ALA A 19 -54.09 -17.64 8.72
CA ALA A 19 -52.65 -17.66 8.89
C ALA A 19 -52.04 -18.84 8.13
N LEU A 20 -50.80 -18.66 7.69
CA LEU A 20 -50.05 -19.64 6.92
C LEU A 20 -48.90 -20.17 7.77
N SER A 21 -48.86 -21.48 8.01
CA SER A 21 -47.65 -22.12 8.53
C SER A 21 -46.52 -22.04 7.49
N PRO A 22 -45.24 -22.06 7.92
CA PRO A 22 -44.10 -22.02 7.01
C PRO A 22 -44.21 -23.04 5.87
N GLN A 23 -44.23 -22.56 4.62
CA GLN A 23 -44.30 -23.39 3.41
C GLN A 23 -43.83 -22.59 2.19
N GLU A 24 -43.48 -23.29 1.11
CA GLU A 24 -43.19 -22.64 -0.17
C GLU A 24 -44.47 -22.10 -0.79
N VAL A 25 -44.41 -20.87 -1.32
CA VAL A 25 -45.54 -20.18 -1.94
C VAL A 25 -45.12 -19.52 -3.25
N THR A 26 -46.05 -19.44 -4.19
CA THR A 26 -45.83 -18.70 -5.45
C THR A 26 -46.19 -17.24 -5.25
N VAL A 27 -45.24 -16.34 -5.45
CA VAL A 27 -45.50 -14.89 -5.48
C VAL A 27 -46.15 -14.53 -6.83
N VAL A 28 -47.31 -13.88 -6.78
CA VAL A 28 -48.11 -13.51 -7.98
C VAL A 28 -48.20 -12.01 -8.20
N ASP A 29 -48.01 -11.20 -7.16
CA ASP A 29 -47.96 -9.73 -7.25
C ASP A 29 -47.19 -9.17 -6.04
N ALA A 30 -46.82 -7.90 -6.09
CA ALA A 30 -46.20 -7.20 -4.98
C ALA A 30 -46.48 -5.70 -5.06
N GLU A 31 -46.44 -5.01 -3.93
CA GLU A 31 -46.54 -3.55 -3.97
C GLU A 31 -45.39 -2.91 -4.77
N LYS A 32 -45.65 -1.71 -5.31
CA LYS A 32 -44.66 -1.00 -6.12
C LYS A 32 -43.43 -0.70 -5.28
N SER A 33 -42.25 -0.94 -5.85
CA SER A 33 -40.96 -0.69 -5.20
C SER A 33 -40.79 -1.45 -3.87
N TRP A 34 -41.43 -2.61 -3.72
CA TRP A 34 -41.35 -3.40 -2.49
C TRP A 34 -39.89 -3.67 -2.08
N PHE A 35 -39.00 -3.90 -3.05
CA PHE A 35 -37.58 -4.19 -2.84
C PHE A 35 -36.74 -3.00 -2.35
N ARG A 36 -37.29 -1.77 -2.35
CA ARG A 36 -36.54 -0.59 -1.92
C ARG A 36 -36.52 -0.50 -0.40
N GLN A 37 -35.34 -0.27 0.16
CA GLN A 37 -35.19 0.24 1.52
C GLN A 37 -35.82 1.64 1.59
N ALA A 38 -36.51 1.95 2.68
CA ALA A 38 -37.00 3.31 2.92
C ALA A 38 -35.91 4.09 3.67
N GLU A 39 -35.77 5.40 3.42
CA GLU A 39 -34.69 6.21 4.04
C GLU A 39 -34.70 6.19 5.57
N THR A 40 -35.85 5.90 6.19
CA THR A 40 -36.06 5.93 7.64
C THR A 40 -36.15 4.55 8.30
N ASP A 41 -36.21 3.47 7.52
CA ASP A 41 -36.34 2.10 8.04
C ASP A 41 -35.54 1.13 7.16
N TYR A 42 -34.51 0.53 7.75
CA TYR A 42 -33.60 -0.40 7.08
C TYR A 42 -34.29 -1.72 6.72
N ASN A 43 -35.28 -2.16 7.50
CA ASN A 43 -35.98 -3.42 7.30
C ASN A 43 -37.51 -3.21 7.30
N PRO A 44 -38.06 -2.46 6.33
CA PRO A 44 -39.46 -2.12 6.30
C PRO A 44 -40.33 -3.33 5.95
N LYS A 45 -41.57 -3.33 6.45
CA LYS A 45 -42.58 -4.27 5.98
C LYS A 45 -43.07 -3.91 4.58
N ARG A 46 -43.38 -4.95 3.80
CA ARG A 46 -43.81 -4.89 2.41
C ARG A 46 -44.96 -5.83 2.12
N TRP A 47 -45.88 -5.36 1.29
CA TRP A 47 -47.02 -6.16 0.85
C TRP A 47 -46.65 -7.04 -0.35
N ILE A 48 -46.73 -8.35 -0.16
CA ILE A 48 -46.50 -9.36 -1.20
C ILE A 48 -47.77 -10.16 -1.38
N LYS A 49 -48.20 -10.39 -2.63
CA LYS A 49 -49.34 -11.23 -2.95
C LYS A 49 -48.84 -12.63 -3.30
N ILE A 50 -49.33 -13.62 -2.58
CA ILE A 50 -48.98 -15.02 -2.74
C ILE A 50 -50.20 -15.83 -3.19
N HIS A 51 -49.97 -16.86 -3.97
CA HIS A 51 -51.00 -17.83 -4.32
C HIS A 51 -51.06 -18.94 -3.27
N THR A 52 -52.23 -19.12 -2.67
CA THR A 52 -52.51 -20.23 -1.75
C THR A 52 -53.42 -21.24 -2.44
N THR A 53 -53.25 -22.54 -2.16
CA THR A 53 -54.04 -23.61 -2.80
C THR A 53 -55.51 -23.65 -2.37
N TRP A 54 -55.89 -22.93 -1.31
CA TRP A 54 -57.19 -23.04 -0.64
C TRP A 54 -57.97 -21.72 -0.54
N LEU A 55 -57.30 -20.56 -0.46
CA LEU A 55 -57.93 -19.23 -0.49
C LEU A 55 -57.62 -18.44 -1.76
N GLY A 56 -56.95 -19.04 -2.74
CA GLY A 56 -56.45 -18.35 -3.91
C GLY A 56 -55.40 -17.31 -3.53
N ASP A 57 -55.37 -16.19 -4.24
CA ASP A 57 -54.38 -15.14 -4.00
C ASP A 57 -54.69 -14.35 -2.73
N GLN A 58 -53.71 -14.27 -1.81
CA GLN A 58 -53.79 -13.52 -0.57
C GLN A 58 -52.58 -12.61 -0.42
N TRP A 59 -52.72 -11.51 0.32
CA TRP A 59 -51.64 -10.60 0.66
C TRP A 59 -50.98 -10.99 1.99
N VAL A 60 -49.67 -10.86 2.07
CA VAL A 60 -48.85 -10.97 3.29
C VAL A 60 -48.06 -9.69 3.48
N HIS A 61 -47.80 -9.33 4.73
CA HIS A 61 -47.08 -8.12 5.11
C HIS A 61 -45.82 -8.49 5.90
N LEU A 62 -44.68 -8.54 5.20
CA LEU A 62 -43.43 -9.13 5.68
C LEU A 62 -42.30 -8.12 5.65
N HIS A 63 -41.37 -8.21 6.60
CA HIS A 63 -40.11 -7.48 6.57
C HIS A 63 -39.24 -7.94 5.38
N LEU A 64 -38.32 -7.09 4.92
CA LEU A 64 -37.44 -7.41 3.78
C LEU A 64 -36.55 -8.64 4.04
N ASP A 65 -36.14 -8.87 5.28
CA ASP A 65 -35.39 -10.06 5.67
C ASP A 65 -36.26 -11.31 5.88
N GLU A 66 -37.58 -11.20 5.77
CA GLU A 66 -38.54 -12.31 5.74
C GLU A 66 -38.94 -12.69 4.30
N ILE A 67 -38.52 -11.89 3.32
CA ILE A 67 -38.76 -12.13 1.89
C ILE A 67 -37.46 -12.64 1.26
N GLY A 68 -37.44 -13.93 0.91
CA GLY A 68 -36.24 -14.57 0.39
C GLY A 68 -36.48 -15.96 -0.16
N ALA A 69 -35.42 -16.56 -0.68
CA ALA A 69 -35.41 -17.93 -1.18
C ALA A 69 -34.58 -18.82 -0.25
N LEU A 70 -35.17 -19.94 0.15
CA LEU A 70 -34.44 -21.02 0.81
C LEU A 70 -33.79 -21.90 -0.27
N GLN A 71 -32.50 -22.10 -0.17
CA GLN A 71 -31.71 -22.93 -1.06
C GLN A 71 -31.15 -24.09 -0.23
N PRO A 72 -31.42 -25.35 -0.60
CA PRO A 72 -30.81 -26.48 0.10
C PRO A 72 -29.29 -26.41 -0.06
N LEU A 73 -28.58 -26.74 1.01
CA LEU A 73 -27.13 -26.95 1.04
C LEU A 73 -26.87 -28.35 1.60
N ASP A 74 -25.72 -28.90 1.24
CA ASP A 74 -25.22 -30.17 1.76
C ASP A 74 -23.70 -30.07 1.77
N ARG A 75 -23.16 -29.46 2.83
CA ARG A 75 -21.71 -29.25 2.95
C ARG A 75 -21.27 -29.12 4.40
N THR A 76 -20.05 -29.55 4.66
CA THR A 76 -19.36 -29.25 5.91
C THR A 76 -18.67 -27.91 5.80
N VAL A 77 -18.77 -27.09 6.85
CA VAL A 77 -18.05 -25.81 6.94
C VAL A 77 -17.36 -25.71 8.30
N TYR A 78 -16.26 -24.99 8.36
CA TYR A 78 -15.60 -24.59 9.59
C TYR A 78 -16.04 -23.19 10.01
N TYR A 79 -16.28 -22.99 11.31
CA TYR A 79 -16.53 -21.69 11.90
C TYR A 79 -15.44 -21.37 12.95
N PRO A 80 -14.62 -20.32 12.74
CA PRO A 80 -13.58 -19.93 13.70
C PRO A 80 -14.19 -19.31 14.97
N SER A 81 -15.12 -18.36 14.80
CA SER A 81 -15.85 -17.69 15.87
C SER A 81 -17.02 -16.90 15.29
N VAL A 82 -18.21 -17.51 15.17
CA VAL A 82 -19.39 -16.86 14.56
C VAL A 82 -20.65 -17.06 15.40
N TYR A 83 -21.38 -15.98 15.63
CA TYR A 83 -22.64 -16.04 16.37
C TYR A 83 -23.76 -16.75 15.60
N TYR A 84 -24.61 -17.45 16.34
CA TYR A 84 -25.80 -18.08 15.79
C TYR A 84 -27.05 -17.81 16.62
N ARG A 85 -28.19 -18.24 16.09
CA ARG A 85 -29.54 -17.94 16.59
C ARG A 85 -30.59 -18.89 16.01
N SER A 86 -31.81 -18.86 16.54
CA SER A 86 -32.91 -19.70 16.08
C SER A 86 -33.60 -19.24 14.80
N SER A 87 -33.40 -17.98 14.39
CA SER A 87 -34.11 -17.38 13.25
C SER A 87 -33.16 -16.94 12.13
N PRO A 88 -33.54 -17.11 10.84
CA PRO A 88 -32.77 -16.56 9.72
C PRO A 88 -32.94 -15.05 9.53
N HIS A 89 -33.82 -14.37 10.28
CA HIS A 89 -34.18 -12.96 10.12
C HIS A 89 -33.36 -12.04 11.03
N MET A 90 -32.75 -10.97 10.52
CA MET A 90 -31.87 -10.06 11.28
C MET A 90 -32.66 -8.97 12.02
N ASP A 91 -32.70 -9.06 13.35
CA ASP A 91 -33.07 -7.94 14.19
C ASP A 91 -31.82 -7.11 14.54
N TYR A 92 -31.57 -6.08 13.75
CA TYR A 92 -30.48 -5.11 13.94
C TYR A 92 -30.67 -4.22 15.18
N ILE A 93 -31.85 -4.22 15.80
CA ILE A 93 -32.12 -3.40 16.99
C ILE A 93 -31.71 -4.14 18.25
N THR A 94 -31.99 -5.45 18.33
CA THR A 94 -31.78 -6.22 19.55
C THR A 94 -30.53 -7.10 19.53
N TYR A 95 -29.98 -7.43 18.36
CA TYR A 95 -28.77 -8.28 18.19
C TYR A 95 -28.75 -9.49 19.15
N GLN A 96 -29.87 -10.20 19.25
CA GLN A 96 -29.95 -11.36 20.13
C GLN A 96 -29.21 -12.56 19.51
N TYR A 97 -28.14 -12.97 20.18
CA TYR A 97 -27.38 -14.17 19.85
C TYR A 97 -27.70 -15.26 20.88
N GLU A 98 -27.88 -16.50 20.42
CA GLU A 98 -28.12 -17.65 21.31
C GLU A 98 -26.83 -18.35 21.70
N GLY A 99 -25.76 -18.15 20.93
CA GLY A 99 -24.46 -18.73 21.19
C GLY A 99 -23.44 -18.40 20.12
N LEU A 100 -22.28 -19.03 20.23
CA LEU A 100 -21.12 -18.82 19.38
C LEU A 100 -20.58 -20.15 18.86
N LEU A 101 -20.49 -20.30 17.54
CA LEU A 101 -19.77 -21.38 16.88
C LEU A 101 -18.28 -21.04 16.92
N THR A 102 -17.52 -21.72 17.77
CA THR A 102 -16.09 -21.43 17.98
C THR A 102 -15.28 -22.67 17.70
N LYS A 103 -14.31 -22.57 16.78
CA LYS A 103 -13.39 -23.65 16.41
C LYS A 103 -14.09 -24.99 16.16
N MET A 104 -15.12 -24.98 15.32
CA MET A 104 -15.93 -26.19 15.08
C MET A 104 -16.34 -26.37 13.63
N PHE A 105 -16.47 -27.63 13.23
CA PHE A 105 -17.04 -28.04 11.95
C PHE A 105 -18.53 -28.33 12.13
N VAL A 106 -19.35 -27.79 11.25
CA VAL A 106 -20.80 -28.05 11.25
C VAL A 106 -21.27 -28.43 9.86
N HIS A 107 -22.35 -29.18 9.83
CA HIS A 107 -23.05 -29.51 8.59
C HIS A 107 -24.08 -28.40 8.28
N GLN A 108 -23.88 -27.71 7.16
CA GLN A 108 -24.83 -26.72 6.66
C GLN A 108 -25.87 -27.38 5.75
N THR A 109 -27.13 -27.15 6.06
CA THR A 109 -28.27 -27.80 5.40
C THR A 109 -29.07 -26.87 4.50
N ALA A 110 -28.98 -25.55 4.70
CA ALA A 110 -29.63 -24.59 3.83
C ALA A 110 -28.98 -23.20 3.86
N LYS A 111 -29.27 -22.42 2.82
CA LYS A 111 -29.00 -20.99 2.75
C LYS A 111 -30.31 -20.26 2.52
N TYR A 112 -30.61 -19.28 3.35
CA TYR A 112 -31.74 -18.39 3.16
C TYR A 112 -31.27 -17.04 2.65
N ARG A 113 -31.56 -16.71 1.40
CA ARG A 113 -31.08 -15.48 0.75
C ARG A 113 -32.20 -14.46 0.65
N THR A 114 -31.96 -13.25 1.15
CA THR A 114 -32.86 -12.10 1.10
C THR A 114 -32.18 -10.92 0.39
N LEU A 115 -32.88 -9.79 0.28
CA LEU A 115 -32.29 -8.54 -0.19
C LEU A 115 -31.29 -7.93 0.82
N LEU A 116 -31.39 -8.30 2.10
CA LEU A 116 -30.57 -7.76 3.19
C LEU A 116 -29.36 -8.64 3.55
N GLY A 117 -29.24 -9.83 2.97
CA GLY A 117 -28.11 -10.72 3.22
C GLY A 117 -28.42 -12.19 3.04
N SER A 118 -27.60 -13.06 3.65
CA SER A 118 -27.79 -14.50 3.62
C SER A 118 -27.69 -15.12 5.03
N SER A 119 -28.77 -15.81 5.40
CA SER A 119 -28.90 -16.87 6.42
C SER A 119 -28.18 -18.16 6.04
N TYR A 120 -27.46 -18.85 6.93
CA TYR A 120 -26.97 -20.21 6.72
C TYR A 120 -27.45 -21.13 7.84
N GLN A 121 -28.24 -22.14 7.48
CA GLN A 121 -28.80 -23.12 8.40
C GLN A 121 -27.79 -24.24 8.66
N PHE A 122 -27.73 -24.69 9.91
CA PHE A 122 -26.99 -25.85 10.34
C PHE A 122 -27.71 -26.56 11.48
N ASP A 123 -27.46 -27.85 11.65
CA ASP A 123 -28.13 -28.65 12.69
C ASP A 123 -27.38 -28.59 14.02
N THR A 124 -28.16 -28.52 15.10
CA THR A 124 -27.67 -28.67 16.48
C THR A 124 -28.53 -29.69 17.22
N GLU A 125 -28.07 -30.13 18.40
CA GLU A 125 -28.87 -31.00 19.28
C GLU A 125 -30.23 -30.39 19.69
N TYR A 126 -30.35 -29.05 19.64
CA TYR A 126 -31.58 -28.32 19.94
C TYR A 126 -32.38 -27.95 18.67
N GLY A 127 -32.09 -28.61 17.55
CA GLY A 127 -32.70 -28.36 16.25
C GLY A 127 -31.93 -27.35 15.38
N PRO A 128 -32.50 -26.95 14.24
CA PRO A 128 -31.80 -26.09 13.28
C PRO A 128 -31.54 -24.69 13.82
N LYS A 129 -30.33 -24.19 13.57
CA LYS A 129 -29.88 -22.83 13.90
C LYS A 129 -29.36 -22.13 12.66
N TRP A 130 -29.20 -20.82 12.76
CA TRP A 130 -28.81 -19.95 11.66
C TRP A 130 -27.60 -19.10 12.01
N SER A 131 -26.65 -19.03 11.09
CA SER A 131 -25.48 -18.15 11.13
C SER A 131 -25.55 -17.17 9.97
N PHE A 132 -25.08 -15.94 10.16
CA PHE A 132 -24.97 -14.96 9.07
C PHE A 132 -23.69 -15.06 8.27
N ALA A 133 -22.67 -15.70 8.82
CA ALA A 133 -21.46 -15.95 8.07
C ALA A 133 -21.61 -17.29 7.33
N PRO A 134 -21.11 -17.38 6.09
CA PRO A 134 -21.14 -18.60 5.31
C PRO A 134 -20.32 -19.75 5.92
N GLY A 135 -19.42 -19.46 6.87
CA GLY A 135 -18.38 -20.40 7.30
C GLY A 135 -17.35 -20.63 6.18
N MET A 136 -16.28 -21.35 6.51
CA MET A 136 -15.24 -21.75 5.57
C MET A 136 -15.58 -23.14 5.00
N PRO A 137 -15.99 -23.27 3.74
CA PRO A 137 -16.43 -24.55 3.19
C PRO A 137 -15.29 -25.57 3.13
N ILE A 138 -15.55 -26.80 3.57
CA ILE A 138 -14.60 -27.90 3.49
C ILE A 138 -14.85 -28.68 2.20
N THR A 139 -13.81 -28.81 1.38
CA THR A 139 -13.89 -29.46 0.07
C THR A 139 -12.90 -30.62 0.03
N SER A 140 -13.35 -31.80 -0.43
CA SER A 140 -12.44 -32.91 -0.66
C SER A 140 -11.45 -32.54 -1.78
N ASP A 141 -10.15 -32.62 -1.49
CA ASP A 141 -9.07 -32.35 -2.43
C ASP A 141 -7.89 -33.24 -2.09
N LYS A 142 -7.68 -34.28 -2.90
CA LYS A 142 -6.63 -35.26 -2.69
C LYS A 142 -5.42 -34.88 -3.53
N LYS A 143 -4.41 -34.30 -2.87
CA LYS A 143 -3.16 -33.92 -3.52
C LYS A 143 -1.97 -34.07 -2.58
N THR A 144 -0.79 -34.09 -3.16
CA THR A 144 0.47 -34.10 -2.41
C THR A 144 1.14 -32.74 -2.54
N ILE A 145 1.45 -32.11 -1.41
CA ILE A 145 2.25 -30.88 -1.36
C ILE A 145 3.67 -31.26 -0.96
N LYS A 146 4.66 -30.92 -1.80
CA LYS A 146 6.07 -31.17 -1.51
C LYS A 146 6.67 -30.00 -0.74
N ARG A 147 7.37 -30.29 0.34
CA ARG A 147 7.99 -29.29 1.22
C ARG A 147 9.46 -29.58 1.44
N THR A 148 10.30 -28.54 1.36
CA THR A 148 11.71 -28.63 1.75
C THR A 148 11.96 -28.10 3.16
N GLN A 149 10.97 -27.42 3.73
CA GLN A 149 10.99 -26.91 5.09
C GLN A 149 10.00 -27.67 5.99
N PRO A 150 10.18 -27.61 7.32
CA PRO A 150 9.19 -28.11 8.26
C PRO A 150 7.80 -27.52 8.03
N SER A 151 6.77 -28.29 8.41
CA SER A 151 5.37 -27.96 8.19
C SER A 151 4.57 -28.08 9.50
N PRO A 152 4.23 -26.93 10.13
CA PRO A 152 3.36 -26.92 11.29
C PRO A 152 1.94 -27.35 10.89
N LEU A 153 1.35 -28.24 11.69
CA LEU A 153 -0.04 -28.63 11.56
C LEU A 153 -0.83 -28.05 12.73
N PHE A 154 -1.93 -27.37 12.42
CA PHE A 154 -2.84 -26.72 13.34
C PHE A 154 -4.05 -27.62 13.63
N ALA A 155 -4.64 -27.51 14.81
CA ALA A 155 -5.85 -28.25 15.16
C ALA A 155 -7.05 -27.90 14.25
N TYR A 156 -7.09 -26.66 13.78
CA TYR A 156 -8.17 -26.11 12.94
C TYR A 156 -7.57 -25.21 11.84
N PRO A 157 -8.31 -24.93 10.75
CA PRO A 157 -7.86 -24.01 9.71
C PRO A 157 -8.00 -22.54 10.17
N ASP A 158 -7.25 -22.20 11.21
CA ASP A 158 -7.22 -20.91 11.89
C ASP A 158 -5.80 -20.67 12.42
N SER A 159 -5.25 -19.50 12.14
CA SER A 159 -3.90 -19.11 12.53
C SER A 159 -3.70 -18.96 14.04
N ASN A 160 -4.80 -18.83 14.79
CA ASN A 160 -4.84 -18.80 16.25
C ASN A 160 -5.17 -20.16 16.87
N ALA A 161 -5.30 -21.21 16.06
CA ALA A 161 -5.41 -22.57 16.57
C ALA A 161 -4.05 -23.03 17.13
N GLU A 162 -4.10 -23.99 18.04
CA GLU A 162 -2.88 -24.61 18.55
C GLU A 162 -2.21 -25.44 17.44
N ILE A 163 -0.88 -25.45 17.44
CA ILE A 163 -0.09 -26.35 16.59
C ILE A 163 -0.04 -27.70 17.29
N VAL A 164 -0.64 -28.70 16.66
CA VAL A 164 -0.72 -30.07 17.21
C VAL A 164 0.58 -30.83 17.00
N THR A 165 1.29 -30.56 15.90
CA THR A 165 2.59 -31.15 15.59
C THR A 165 3.29 -30.37 14.48
N GLU A 166 4.58 -30.64 14.29
CA GLU A 166 5.38 -30.12 13.21
C GLU A 166 6.00 -31.29 12.44
N LEU A 167 5.65 -31.41 11.17
CA LEU A 167 6.19 -32.45 10.31
C LEU A 167 7.56 -32.01 9.76
N PRO A 168 8.53 -32.93 9.65
CA PRO A 168 9.79 -32.64 8.98
C PRO A 168 9.58 -32.39 7.48
N PRO A 169 10.59 -31.84 6.76
CA PRO A 169 10.55 -31.73 5.30
C PRO A 169 10.15 -33.04 4.62
N GLY A 170 9.25 -32.94 3.63
CA GLY A 170 8.72 -34.11 2.93
C GLY A 170 7.40 -33.85 2.22
N ASP A 171 6.70 -34.94 1.89
CA ASP A 171 5.43 -34.92 1.19
C ASP A 171 4.26 -34.83 2.18
N LEU A 172 3.38 -33.85 2.01
CA LEU A 172 2.13 -33.70 2.75
C LEU A 172 0.97 -34.28 1.94
N ASN A 173 0.34 -35.33 2.46
CA ASN A 173 -0.85 -35.93 1.85
C ASN A 173 -2.11 -35.18 2.31
N VAL A 174 -2.65 -34.35 1.43
CA VAL A 174 -3.87 -33.57 1.65
C VAL A 174 -5.09 -34.44 1.37
N VAL A 175 -6.08 -34.37 2.25
CA VAL A 175 -7.36 -35.08 2.09
C VAL A 175 -8.53 -34.13 1.82
N GLU A 176 -8.47 -32.91 2.35
CA GLU A 176 -9.45 -31.85 2.14
C GLU A 176 -8.82 -30.47 2.27
N THR A 177 -9.51 -29.46 1.76
CA THR A 177 -9.09 -28.06 1.76
C THR A 177 -10.20 -27.14 2.19
N THR A 178 -9.80 -25.96 2.65
CA THR A 178 -10.70 -24.83 2.84
C THR A 178 -9.98 -23.53 2.55
N LEU A 179 -10.76 -22.49 2.30
CA LEU A 179 -10.26 -21.15 1.99
C LEU A 179 -10.88 -20.17 2.99
N ASN A 180 -10.02 -19.42 3.67
CA ASN A 180 -10.43 -18.24 4.43
C ASN A 180 -10.35 -17.05 3.47
N ASP A 181 -11.50 -16.62 2.97
CA ASP A 181 -11.61 -15.45 2.09
C ASP A 181 -12.63 -14.48 2.70
N ASP A 182 -12.14 -13.36 3.23
CA ASP A 182 -13.00 -12.30 3.75
C ASP A 182 -13.46 -11.32 2.65
N GLY A 183 -12.97 -11.49 1.42
CA GLY A 183 -13.27 -10.64 0.27
C GLY A 183 -12.60 -9.26 0.30
N TYR A 184 -11.76 -8.98 1.29
CA TYR A 184 -11.12 -7.67 1.49
C TYR A 184 -9.60 -7.77 1.59
N SER A 185 -9.10 -8.55 2.55
CA SER A 185 -7.69 -8.50 2.97
C SER A 185 -7.07 -9.87 3.25
N ILE A 186 -7.89 -10.90 3.43
CA ILE A 186 -7.45 -12.24 3.79
C ILE A 186 -7.87 -13.19 2.68
N HIS A 187 -6.89 -13.86 2.08
CA HIS A 187 -7.09 -14.97 1.16
C HIS A 187 -6.10 -16.08 1.52
N GLU A 188 -6.52 -16.99 2.38
CA GLU A 188 -5.65 -18.02 2.97
C GLU A 188 -6.16 -19.42 2.69
N GLU A 189 -5.32 -20.20 2.02
CA GLU A 189 -5.59 -21.61 1.78
C GLU A 189 -5.14 -22.46 2.99
N TRP A 190 -5.99 -23.41 3.33
CA TRP A 190 -5.76 -24.38 4.38
C TRP A 190 -5.94 -25.79 3.84
N PHE A 191 -5.02 -26.68 4.19
CA PHE A 191 -4.92 -28.05 3.70
C PHE A 191 -4.96 -29.00 4.89
N HIS A 192 -5.99 -29.84 4.97
CA HIS A 192 -6.01 -30.90 5.98
C HIS A 192 -5.07 -32.02 5.54
N VAL A 193 -4.00 -32.20 6.30
CA VAL A 193 -2.99 -33.23 6.10
C VAL A 193 -3.30 -34.39 7.03
N LYS A 194 -3.32 -35.60 6.47
CA LYS A 194 -3.49 -36.84 7.24
C LYS A 194 -2.51 -37.90 6.75
N ASN A 195 -1.62 -38.33 7.63
CA ASN A 195 -0.71 -39.44 7.38
C ASN A 195 -0.63 -40.36 8.62
N GLU A 196 0.19 -41.41 8.57
CA GLU A 196 0.33 -42.36 9.69
C GLU A 196 0.95 -41.73 10.96
N GLN A 197 1.59 -40.56 10.83
CA GLN A 197 2.36 -39.91 11.88
C GLN A 197 1.60 -38.75 12.53
N ALA A 198 0.67 -38.11 11.80
CA ALA A 198 0.01 -36.89 12.19
C ALA A 198 -1.28 -36.61 11.41
N GLU A 199 -2.16 -35.83 12.03
CA GLU A 199 -3.36 -35.25 11.41
C GLU A 199 -3.49 -33.80 11.85
N GLY A 200 -3.82 -32.90 10.92
CA GLY A 200 -4.04 -31.48 11.21
C GLY A 200 -4.02 -30.59 9.96
N TRP A 201 -4.27 -29.30 10.15
CA TRP A 201 -4.39 -28.30 9.10
C TRP A 201 -3.08 -27.58 8.84
N TYR A 202 -2.65 -27.54 7.59
CA TYR A 202 -1.45 -26.84 7.13
C TYR A 202 -1.85 -25.61 6.32
N SER A 203 -1.11 -24.52 6.47
CA SER A 203 -1.20 -23.36 5.58
C SER A 203 0.20 -22.89 5.20
N PRO A 204 0.51 -22.68 3.91
CA PRO A 204 1.78 -22.11 3.46
C PRO A 204 2.06 -20.73 4.05
N THR A 205 1.02 -19.94 4.36
CA THR A 205 1.12 -18.63 4.99
C THR A 205 1.67 -18.72 6.41
N TYR A 206 1.37 -19.80 7.12
CA TYR A 206 1.71 -20.02 8.52
C TYR A 206 2.78 -21.10 8.68
N ALA A 207 3.79 -21.07 7.82
CA ALA A 207 4.89 -22.04 7.79
C ALA A 207 6.21 -21.37 7.39
N GLU A 208 7.32 -22.09 7.54
CA GLU A 208 8.61 -21.65 6.99
C GLU A 208 8.52 -21.54 5.46
N PRO A 209 8.92 -20.42 4.86
CA PRO A 209 8.78 -20.23 3.43
C PRO A 209 9.73 -21.14 2.64
N GLU A 210 9.30 -21.57 1.45
CA GLU A 210 10.21 -22.20 0.48
C GLU A 210 11.10 -21.15 -0.19
N GLY A 211 12.29 -21.56 -0.64
CA GLY A 211 13.17 -20.71 -1.45
C GLY A 211 13.92 -19.64 -0.66
N THR A 212 14.16 -19.85 0.64
CA THR A 212 15.10 -19.03 1.41
C THR A 212 16.49 -19.12 0.80
N VAL A 213 17.21 -17.99 0.77
CA VAL A 213 18.61 -17.93 0.34
C VAL A 213 19.49 -17.58 1.52
N ASP A 214 20.71 -18.10 1.54
CA ASP A 214 21.73 -17.64 2.47
C ASP A 214 21.93 -16.14 2.24
N ASP A 215 21.82 -15.36 3.30
CA ASP A 215 22.07 -13.92 3.24
C ASP A 215 23.35 -13.61 4.01
N THR A 216 24.26 -12.91 3.35
CA THR A 216 25.54 -12.53 3.95
C THR A 216 25.60 -11.05 4.31
N ALA A 217 24.50 -10.34 4.11
CA ALA A 217 24.37 -8.96 4.56
C ALA A 217 24.37 -8.89 6.10
N SER A 218 24.84 -7.77 6.63
CA SER A 218 24.59 -7.39 8.03
C SER A 218 23.45 -6.38 8.06
N ILE A 219 22.58 -6.48 9.05
CA ILE A 219 21.47 -5.53 9.24
C ILE A 219 21.84 -4.64 10.42
N GLN A 220 21.66 -3.34 10.28
CA GLN A 220 21.72 -2.39 11.38
C GLN A 220 20.28 -1.96 11.72
N LEU A 221 19.75 -2.51 12.80
CA LEU A 221 18.49 -2.05 13.37
C LEU A 221 18.75 -0.77 14.16
N ARG A 222 17.96 0.26 13.86
CA ARG A 222 17.97 1.56 14.54
C ARG A 222 16.61 1.88 15.16
N GLY A 223 15.54 1.19 14.73
CA GLY A 223 14.24 1.25 15.36
C GLY A 223 14.27 0.86 16.84
N TYR A 224 13.46 1.56 17.64
CA TYR A 224 13.37 1.30 19.09
C TYR A 224 12.86 -0.11 19.42
N VAL A 225 11.99 -0.65 18.57
CA VAL A 225 11.38 -1.97 18.72
C VAL A 225 11.21 -2.61 17.34
N THR A 226 11.84 -3.76 17.14
CA THR A 226 11.63 -4.65 16.00
C THR A 226 10.99 -5.94 16.51
N GLY A 227 9.78 -6.23 16.03
CA GLY A 227 9.07 -7.47 16.38
C GLY A 227 9.69 -8.68 15.68
N ILE A 228 9.87 -9.76 16.43
CA ILE A 228 10.28 -11.06 15.88
C ILE A 228 9.01 -11.86 15.58
N LEU A 229 8.84 -12.22 14.31
CA LEU A 229 7.69 -12.98 13.85
C LEU A 229 8.05 -14.45 13.70
N ARG A 230 7.07 -15.32 13.91
CA ARG A 230 7.24 -16.76 13.70
C ARG A 230 7.31 -17.11 12.22
N TYR A 231 6.48 -16.46 11.41
CA TYR A 231 6.42 -16.63 9.95
C TYR A 231 6.41 -15.26 9.27
N PRO A 232 7.12 -15.09 8.14
CA PRO A 232 7.11 -13.82 7.40
C PRO A 232 5.70 -13.52 6.85
N ASN A 233 5.40 -12.24 6.60
CA ASN A 233 4.08 -11.75 6.15
C ASN A 233 2.89 -12.06 7.07
N THR A 234 3.12 -12.57 8.28
CA THR A 234 2.07 -12.77 9.27
C THR A 234 2.12 -11.69 10.34
N ARG A 235 1.17 -11.72 11.29
CA ARG A 235 1.23 -10.92 12.53
C ARG A 235 1.51 -11.78 13.77
N ILE A 236 1.93 -13.03 13.57
CA ILE A 236 2.18 -13.97 14.66
C ILE A 236 3.58 -13.72 15.20
N SER A 237 3.66 -13.09 16.38
CA SER A 237 4.93 -12.91 17.06
C SER A 237 5.49 -14.25 17.56
N LEU A 238 6.80 -14.42 17.43
CA LEU A 238 7.51 -15.54 18.04
C LEU A 238 7.67 -15.27 19.54
N ASN A 239 6.83 -15.89 20.37
CA ASN A 239 6.89 -15.78 21.84
C ASN A 239 6.87 -14.32 22.36
N ASN A 240 6.14 -13.42 21.68
CA ASN A 240 6.13 -11.97 21.94
C ASN A 240 7.52 -11.31 21.89
N GLY A 241 8.45 -11.92 21.13
CA GLY A 241 9.83 -11.49 21.02
C GLY A 241 9.96 -10.14 20.34
N GLN A 242 10.76 -9.28 20.96
CA GLN A 242 11.08 -7.95 20.46
C GLN A 242 12.56 -7.67 20.73
N ILE A 243 13.19 -6.96 19.81
CA ILE A 243 14.59 -6.54 19.92
C ILE A 243 14.70 -5.04 19.65
N GLY A 244 15.63 -4.38 20.33
CA GLY A 244 15.94 -2.97 20.10
C GLY A 244 17.10 -2.78 19.10
N PRO A 245 17.60 -1.54 18.98
CA PRO A 245 18.68 -1.18 18.06
C PRO A 245 19.93 -2.02 18.27
N GLN A 246 20.40 -2.69 17.22
CA GLN A 246 21.60 -3.53 17.22
C GLN A 246 21.99 -3.94 15.79
N THR A 247 23.18 -4.53 15.65
CA THR A 247 23.58 -5.19 14.40
C THR A 247 23.20 -6.68 14.44
N LEU A 248 22.56 -7.15 13.37
CA LEU A 248 22.18 -8.55 13.18
C LEU A 248 22.93 -9.15 11.99
N HIS A 249 23.20 -10.45 12.09
CA HIS A 249 23.68 -11.28 10.99
C HIS A 249 22.61 -12.34 10.70
N PRO A 250 21.79 -12.14 9.67
CA PRO A 250 20.73 -13.09 9.30
C PRO A 250 21.28 -14.48 9.03
N LEU A 251 20.50 -15.50 9.39
CA LEU A 251 20.76 -16.88 9.01
C LEU A 251 20.38 -17.12 7.55
N ALA A 252 19.33 -16.46 7.09
CA ALA A 252 18.79 -16.57 5.75
C ALA A 252 17.93 -15.34 5.45
N ALA A 253 17.51 -15.21 4.19
CA ALA A 253 16.51 -14.25 3.81
C ALA A 253 15.55 -14.83 2.77
N TRP A 254 14.37 -14.23 2.71
CA TRP A 254 13.30 -14.62 1.82
C TRP A 254 12.64 -13.40 1.21
N THR A 255 12.32 -13.47 -0.07
CA THR A 255 11.58 -12.42 -0.76
C THR A 255 10.18 -12.94 -1.05
N ALA A 256 9.20 -12.31 -0.43
CA ALA A 256 7.80 -12.63 -0.61
C ALA A 256 7.32 -12.41 -2.05
N PRO A 257 6.20 -13.03 -2.48
CA PRO A 257 5.66 -12.85 -3.84
C PRO A 257 5.37 -11.40 -4.23
N ASP A 258 5.07 -10.53 -3.27
CA ASP A 258 4.87 -9.09 -3.48
C ASP A 258 6.19 -8.30 -3.65
N GLY A 259 7.34 -8.96 -3.45
CA GLY A 259 8.69 -8.41 -3.51
C GLY A 259 9.27 -8.02 -2.15
N THR A 260 8.54 -8.18 -1.05
CA THR A 260 8.98 -7.77 0.29
C THR A 260 10.05 -8.70 0.85
N ARG A 261 11.18 -8.13 1.32
CA ARG A 261 12.29 -8.88 1.89
C ARG A 261 12.13 -9.08 3.40
N TRP A 262 12.32 -10.33 3.82
CA TRP A 262 12.34 -10.77 5.20
C TRP A 262 13.67 -11.42 5.54
N TYR A 263 14.11 -11.29 6.78
CA TYR A 263 15.37 -11.82 7.26
C TYR A 263 15.13 -12.77 8.43
N LYS A 264 15.66 -13.99 8.34
CA LYS A 264 15.63 -14.96 9.42
C LYS A 264 16.80 -14.72 10.34
N ILE A 265 16.55 -14.67 11.65
CA ILE A 265 17.56 -14.38 12.67
C ILE A 265 17.51 -15.44 13.76
N ASP A 266 18.64 -15.65 14.45
CA ASP A 266 18.67 -16.36 15.72
C ASP A 266 18.58 -15.35 16.86
N SER A 267 17.71 -15.61 17.84
CA SER A 267 17.43 -14.66 18.92
C SER A 267 17.21 -15.38 20.26
N PHE A 268 17.09 -14.61 21.33
CA PHE A 268 16.82 -15.16 22.67
C PHE A 268 15.46 -15.89 22.80
N VAL A 269 14.51 -15.66 21.87
CA VAL A 269 13.23 -16.37 21.81
C VAL A 269 13.21 -17.52 20.78
N GLY A 270 14.36 -17.81 20.16
CA GLY A 270 14.51 -18.77 19.08
C GLY A 270 14.69 -18.13 17.71
N GLN A 271 14.64 -18.96 16.66
CA GLN A 271 14.76 -18.51 15.28
C GLN A 271 13.43 -17.93 14.76
N GLY A 272 13.47 -16.72 14.24
CA GLY A 272 12.30 -16.03 13.72
C GLY A 272 12.64 -15.07 12.59
N TRP A 273 11.62 -14.39 12.09
CA TRP A 273 11.68 -13.51 10.94
C TRP A 273 11.49 -12.05 11.36
N VAL A 274 12.31 -11.17 10.81
CA VAL A 274 12.20 -9.72 10.98
C VAL A 274 12.09 -9.03 9.62
N GLN A 275 11.34 -7.93 9.61
CA GLN A 275 11.27 -6.98 8.52
C GLN A 275 11.96 -5.70 8.97
N LEU A 276 12.67 -5.05 8.05
CA LEU A 276 13.34 -3.79 8.34
C LEU A 276 12.35 -2.64 8.37
N ASP A 277 12.54 -1.72 9.31
CA ASP A 277 11.94 -0.40 9.25
C ASP A 277 12.65 0.43 8.16
N PRO A 278 11.99 0.72 7.02
CA PRO A 278 12.63 1.43 5.91
C PRO A 278 13.04 2.87 6.26
N TYR A 279 12.48 3.46 7.32
CA TYR A 279 12.80 4.82 7.73
C TYR A 279 14.11 4.92 8.50
N GLN A 280 14.57 3.83 9.13
CA GLN A 280 15.68 3.89 10.09
C GLN A 280 16.71 2.77 9.90
N ASP A 281 16.26 1.55 9.60
CA ASP A 281 17.11 0.38 9.54
C ASP A 281 17.85 0.31 8.22
N SER A 282 19.10 -0.15 8.24
CA SER A 282 19.95 -0.27 7.05
C SER A 282 20.49 -1.68 6.87
N VAL A 283 20.76 -2.02 5.62
CA VAL A 283 21.48 -3.23 5.21
C VAL A 283 22.90 -2.84 4.83
N VAL A 284 23.85 -3.69 5.19
CA VAL A 284 25.25 -3.62 4.77
C VAL A 284 25.54 -4.88 3.96
N LEU A 285 25.73 -4.72 2.66
CA LEU A 285 26.07 -5.85 1.79
C LEU A 285 27.52 -6.28 2.03
N LYS A 286 27.79 -7.57 1.93
CA LYS A 286 29.14 -8.13 2.13
C LYS A 286 30.15 -7.52 1.14
N GLY A 287 31.26 -7.01 1.65
CA GLY A 287 32.30 -6.35 0.84
C GLY A 287 31.91 -4.96 0.36
N ARG A 288 30.85 -4.38 0.94
CA ARG A 288 30.31 -3.06 0.65
C ARG A 288 29.99 -2.32 1.96
N GLU A 289 30.87 -2.47 2.93
CA GLU A 289 30.74 -1.89 4.27
C GLU A 289 30.80 -0.35 4.26
N ASP A 290 31.45 0.22 3.26
CA ASP A 290 31.59 1.66 3.04
C ASP A 290 30.52 2.24 2.08
N ASP A 291 29.51 1.45 1.70
CA ASP A 291 28.42 1.92 0.87
C ASP A 291 27.68 3.08 1.54
N ALA A 292 27.52 4.16 0.79
CA ALA A 292 26.68 5.26 1.21
C ALA A 292 25.23 4.81 1.42
N GLN A 293 24.57 5.37 2.43
CA GLN A 293 23.17 5.10 2.72
C GLN A 293 22.36 6.37 2.42
N ILE A 294 21.46 6.27 1.43
CA ILE A 294 20.65 7.39 0.96
C ILE A 294 19.20 7.06 1.27
N ARG A 295 18.49 7.91 2.02
CA ARG A 295 17.08 7.69 2.35
C ARG A 295 16.20 8.78 1.81
N SER A 296 15.13 8.41 1.12
CA SER A 296 14.10 9.37 0.70
C SER A 296 13.01 9.51 1.76
N THR A 297 12.47 10.70 1.92
CA THR A 297 11.21 10.97 2.62
C THR A 297 10.32 11.83 1.74
N MET A 298 9.04 11.48 1.64
CA MET A 298 8.06 12.32 0.93
C MET A 298 7.56 13.42 1.88
N LEU A 299 7.76 14.68 1.50
CA LEU A 299 7.23 15.85 2.19
C LEU A 299 6.02 16.37 1.44
N TYR A 300 4.84 16.24 2.05
CA TYR A 300 3.59 16.70 1.48
C TYR A 300 3.40 18.20 1.69
N GLN A 301 3.17 18.93 0.61
CA GLN A 301 2.98 20.37 0.65
C GLN A 301 1.50 20.79 0.71
N GLY A 302 0.60 19.97 0.15
CA GLY A 302 -0.83 20.26 0.20
C GLY A 302 -1.56 19.84 -1.06
N ALA A 303 -2.89 19.83 -0.97
CA ALA A 303 -3.80 19.85 -2.11
C ALA A 303 -4.38 21.25 -2.25
N PHE A 304 -4.30 21.81 -3.46
CA PHE A 304 -4.76 23.15 -3.78
C PHE A 304 -5.90 23.08 -4.77
N TYR A 305 -7.08 23.52 -4.33
CA TYR A 305 -8.33 23.36 -5.05
C TYR A 305 -8.58 24.52 -6.01
N GLN A 306 -9.18 24.18 -7.14
CA GLN A 306 -9.57 25.09 -8.20
C GLN A 306 -11.04 25.49 -8.03
N ASN A 307 -11.33 26.78 -8.07
CA ASN A 307 -12.70 27.27 -8.10
C ASN A 307 -13.30 27.23 -9.52
N ASP A 308 -14.59 27.55 -9.64
CA ASP A 308 -15.33 27.58 -10.91
C ASP A 308 -14.73 28.51 -11.98
N SER A 309 -13.95 29.52 -11.57
CA SER A 309 -13.26 30.44 -12.48
C SER A 309 -11.90 29.92 -12.96
N GLY A 310 -11.53 28.69 -12.58
CA GLY A 310 -10.28 28.06 -12.96
C GLY A 310 -9.06 28.53 -12.15
N ILE A 311 -9.28 29.21 -11.02
CA ILE A 311 -8.25 29.79 -10.15
C ILE A 311 -8.00 28.85 -8.98
N PHE A 312 -6.73 28.59 -8.68
CA PHE A 312 -6.32 27.85 -7.48
C PHE A 312 -6.21 28.79 -6.29
N THR A 313 -6.76 28.39 -5.14
CA THR A 313 -6.74 29.20 -3.92
C THR A 313 -6.07 28.50 -2.74
N PHE A 314 -5.50 29.30 -1.84
CA PHE A 314 -5.03 28.87 -0.52
C PHE A 314 -5.60 29.81 0.53
N GLY A 315 -6.60 29.35 1.28
CA GLY A 315 -7.46 30.25 2.06
C GLY A 315 -8.17 31.24 1.13
N SER A 316 -8.02 32.54 1.39
CA SER A 316 -8.57 33.62 0.55
C SER A 316 -7.63 34.08 -0.57
N GLU A 317 -6.38 33.60 -0.60
CA GLU A 317 -5.37 34.04 -1.57
C GLU A 317 -5.48 33.24 -2.88
N SER A 318 -5.41 33.94 -4.02
CA SER A 318 -5.22 33.32 -5.32
C SER A 318 -3.74 32.94 -5.47
N VAL A 319 -3.47 31.66 -5.67
CA VAL A 319 -2.10 31.12 -5.72
C VAL A 319 -1.70 30.61 -7.09
N GLY A 320 -2.66 30.47 -8.01
CA GLY A 320 -2.42 29.95 -9.34
C GLY A 320 -3.66 29.96 -10.22
N LYS A 321 -3.49 29.56 -11.48
CA LYS A 321 -4.57 29.36 -12.45
C LYS A 321 -4.15 28.40 -13.53
N VAL A 322 -5.11 27.86 -14.28
CA VAL A 322 -4.80 27.06 -15.48
C VAL A 322 -4.52 28.00 -16.66
N LEU A 323 -3.40 27.79 -17.34
CA LEU A 323 -3.02 28.46 -18.59
C LEU A 323 -2.66 27.41 -19.63
N ASN A 324 -3.23 27.52 -20.83
CA ASN A 324 -3.00 26.58 -21.93
C ASN A 324 -3.18 25.10 -21.55
N GLY A 325 -4.13 24.81 -20.64
CA GLY A 325 -4.41 23.45 -20.18
C GLY A 325 -3.52 22.94 -19.04
N GLU A 326 -2.53 23.71 -18.58
CA GLU A 326 -1.64 23.33 -17.49
C GLU A 326 -1.80 24.27 -16.28
N PRO A 327 -1.88 23.73 -15.04
CA PRO A 327 -1.83 24.56 -13.84
C PRO A 327 -0.52 25.33 -13.73
N HIS A 328 -0.64 26.60 -13.35
CA HIS A 328 0.49 27.48 -13.06
C HIS A 328 0.33 28.09 -11.67
N PHE A 329 1.42 28.17 -10.90
CA PHE A 329 1.44 28.69 -9.53
C PHE A 329 2.40 29.86 -9.39
N SER A 330 2.06 30.82 -8.53
CA SER A 330 2.93 31.97 -8.25
C SER A 330 4.22 31.54 -7.58
N ALA A 331 5.34 32.09 -8.05
CA ALA A 331 6.66 31.81 -7.47
C ALA A 331 6.76 32.21 -5.99
N SER A 332 6.03 33.22 -5.50
CA SER A 332 5.99 33.53 -4.05
C SER A 332 5.30 32.45 -3.23
N PHE A 333 4.20 31.91 -3.76
CA PHE A 333 3.48 30.81 -3.13
C PHE A 333 4.36 29.56 -3.06
N LEU A 334 4.97 29.19 -4.20
CA LEU A 334 5.90 28.06 -4.27
C LEU A 334 7.11 28.25 -3.35
N ALA A 335 7.69 29.45 -3.29
CA ALA A 335 8.81 29.74 -2.40
C ALA A 335 8.46 29.50 -0.93
N LYS A 336 7.29 29.98 -0.47
CA LYS A 336 6.81 29.71 0.89
C LYS A 336 6.66 28.21 1.14
N GLN A 337 6.03 27.52 0.18
CA GLN A 337 5.68 26.12 0.33
C GLN A 337 6.89 25.20 0.36
N TYR A 338 7.91 25.48 -0.45
CA TYR A 338 9.15 24.69 -0.51
C TYR A 338 10.30 25.30 0.31
N HIS A 339 10.00 26.29 1.16
CA HIS A 339 10.96 26.95 2.05
C HIS A 339 12.17 27.59 1.35
N TYR A 340 11.92 28.31 0.26
CA TYR A 340 12.88 29.17 -0.41
C TYR A 340 12.70 30.63 0.00
N ASP A 341 13.81 31.33 0.17
CA ASP A 341 13.86 32.78 0.26
C ASP A 341 13.69 33.36 -1.15
N LEU A 342 12.65 34.17 -1.35
CA LEU A 342 12.37 34.85 -2.60
C LEU A 342 12.87 36.30 -2.55
N THR A 343 13.65 36.70 -3.54
CA THR A 343 14.09 38.08 -3.74
C THR A 343 13.91 38.52 -5.19
N GLY A 344 13.82 39.83 -5.42
CA GLY A 344 13.69 40.42 -6.76
C GLY A 344 12.43 41.26 -6.94
N PRO A 345 12.10 41.65 -8.18
CA PRO A 345 12.97 41.44 -9.35
C PRO A 345 14.24 42.31 -9.22
N ASP A 346 15.37 41.84 -9.76
CA ASP A 346 16.55 42.70 -9.91
C ASP A 346 16.34 43.74 -11.04
N THR A 347 17.38 44.53 -11.35
CA THR A 347 17.30 45.57 -12.39
C THR A 347 17.03 45.01 -13.78
N ASP A 348 17.33 43.72 -14.00
CA ASP A 348 17.16 43.02 -15.28
C ASP A 348 15.87 42.17 -15.28
N GLY A 349 15.05 42.24 -14.22
CA GLY A 349 13.76 41.56 -14.12
C GLY A 349 13.80 40.16 -13.52
N TRP A 350 14.94 39.69 -13.02
CA TRP A 350 15.08 38.33 -12.48
C TRP A 350 14.62 38.22 -11.03
N TRP A 351 13.84 37.19 -10.76
CA TRP A 351 13.46 36.76 -9.41
C TRP A 351 14.35 35.59 -9.00
N SER A 352 14.91 35.65 -7.79
CA SER A 352 15.76 34.59 -7.24
C SER A 352 15.07 33.87 -6.10
N LEU A 353 15.03 32.54 -6.18
CA LEU A 353 14.56 31.64 -5.13
C LEU A 353 15.78 30.88 -4.60
N LYS A 354 16.10 31.02 -3.31
CA LYS A 354 17.24 30.37 -2.68
C LYS A 354 16.80 29.51 -1.49
N ASN A 355 17.23 28.25 -1.44
CA ASN A 355 17.02 27.41 -0.26
C ASN A 355 18.20 27.54 0.72
N LYS A 356 17.99 27.03 1.94
CA LYS A 356 19.00 27.02 3.01
C LYS A 356 20.22 26.13 2.71
N ASP A 357 20.05 25.12 1.85
CA ASP A 357 21.07 24.10 1.58
C ASP A 357 22.05 24.53 0.48
N GLY A 358 21.85 25.72 -0.11
CA GLY A 358 22.77 26.35 -1.05
C GLY A 358 22.29 26.37 -2.51
N TYR A 359 21.25 25.60 -2.84
CA TYR A 359 20.62 25.63 -4.15
C TYR A 359 19.80 26.91 -4.34
N ALA A 360 19.94 27.53 -5.50
CA ALA A 360 19.08 28.62 -5.91
C ALA A 360 18.76 28.54 -7.40
N PHE A 361 17.68 29.20 -7.80
CA PHE A 361 17.41 29.42 -9.22
C PHE A 361 16.83 30.81 -9.45
N GLN A 362 16.99 31.30 -10.67
CA GLN A 362 16.50 32.60 -11.12
C GLN A 362 15.57 32.42 -12.31
N ILE A 363 14.43 33.11 -12.27
CA ILE A 363 13.42 33.12 -13.32
C ILE A 363 13.09 34.56 -13.73
N ASN A 364 12.79 34.78 -15.00
CA ASN A 364 12.35 36.06 -15.53
C ASN A 364 11.06 35.85 -16.33
N ALA A 365 10.12 36.78 -16.22
CA ALA A 365 8.87 36.69 -16.96
C ALA A 365 9.14 36.86 -18.47
N GLY A 366 8.63 35.95 -19.29
CA GLY A 366 8.84 35.98 -20.75
C GLY A 366 10.09 35.23 -21.22
N GLU A 367 11.08 34.98 -20.36
CA GLU A 367 12.27 34.20 -20.71
C GLU A 367 12.01 32.69 -20.62
N LYS A 368 12.47 31.93 -21.63
CA LYS A 368 12.37 30.45 -21.62
C LYS A 368 13.57 29.79 -20.93
N THR A 369 14.41 30.55 -20.26
CA THR A 369 15.60 30.05 -19.58
C THR A 369 15.56 30.42 -18.11
N SER A 370 16.05 29.51 -17.27
CA SER A 370 16.27 29.72 -15.85
C SER A 370 17.74 29.49 -15.55
N LYS A 371 18.32 30.28 -14.66
CA LYS A 371 19.69 30.06 -14.17
C LYS A 371 19.61 29.33 -12.84
N THR A 372 20.39 28.28 -12.67
CA THR A 372 20.49 27.53 -11.41
C THR A 372 21.85 27.75 -10.79
N PHE A 373 21.92 27.73 -9.46
CA PHE A 373 23.10 28.05 -8.71
C PHE A 373 23.31 27.06 -7.57
N TRP A 374 24.58 26.83 -7.23
CA TRP A 374 24.98 26.08 -6.04
C TRP A 374 25.96 26.94 -5.23
N ASN A 375 25.61 27.23 -3.98
CA ASN A 375 26.39 28.10 -3.10
C ASN A 375 26.76 29.45 -3.73
N GLY A 376 25.85 30.00 -4.55
CA GLY A 376 26.01 31.27 -5.26
C GLY A 376 26.78 31.21 -6.58
N ALA A 377 27.42 30.09 -6.92
CA ALA A 377 28.04 29.89 -8.21
C ALA A 377 27.01 29.39 -9.24
N LEU A 378 27.08 29.87 -10.48
CA LEU A 378 26.22 29.38 -11.57
C LEU A 378 26.50 27.90 -11.79
N ALA A 379 25.46 27.09 -11.70
CA ALA A 379 25.53 25.64 -11.87
C ALA A 379 25.08 25.21 -13.28
N ASN A 380 23.99 25.77 -13.78
CA ASN A 380 23.48 25.46 -15.13
C ASN A 380 22.49 26.51 -15.64
N GLU A 381 22.37 26.62 -16.95
CA GLU A 381 21.25 27.29 -17.62
C GLU A 381 20.24 26.25 -18.12
N VAL A 382 18.98 26.43 -17.72
CA VAL A 382 17.94 25.42 -17.87
C VAL A 382 16.84 25.95 -18.79
N ASN A 383 16.58 25.25 -19.89
CA ASN A 383 15.42 25.54 -20.75
C ASN A 383 14.11 25.17 -20.05
N LEU A 384 13.17 26.10 -19.98
CA LEU A 384 11.84 25.91 -19.41
C LEU A 384 10.84 25.42 -20.45
N ALA A 385 9.81 24.70 -20.02
CA ALA A 385 8.75 24.21 -20.90
C ALA A 385 7.95 25.39 -21.47
N ALA A 386 7.69 26.40 -20.64
CA ALA A 386 7.07 27.65 -21.03
C ALA A 386 7.80 28.83 -20.35
N SER A 387 7.69 30.02 -20.95
CA SER A 387 8.16 31.22 -20.27
C SER A 387 7.32 31.48 -19.02
N PRO A 388 7.91 31.79 -17.86
CA PRO A 388 7.18 32.22 -16.68
C PRO A 388 6.26 33.39 -17.03
N VAL A 389 5.01 33.32 -16.59
CA VAL A 389 3.97 34.26 -17.01
C VAL A 389 3.91 35.42 -16.01
N ALA A 390 4.07 36.65 -16.49
CA ALA A 390 3.89 37.83 -15.66
C ALA A 390 2.49 37.82 -15.04
N THR A 391 2.38 38.19 -13.76
CA THR A 391 1.06 38.44 -13.17
C THR A 391 0.48 39.75 -13.72
N SER A 392 -0.81 40.02 -13.48
CA SER A 392 -1.43 41.29 -13.83
C SER A 392 -0.76 42.51 -13.20
N GLU A 393 0.03 42.30 -12.14
CA GLU A 393 0.84 43.33 -11.49
C GLU A 393 2.32 43.07 -11.80
N ALA A 394 2.94 43.97 -12.55
CA ALA A 394 4.34 43.83 -13.02
C ALA A 394 5.39 43.70 -11.89
N LYS A 395 5.01 43.93 -10.63
CA LYS A 395 5.88 43.80 -9.45
C LYS A 395 5.69 42.50 -8.68
N LEU A 396 4.73 41.64 -9.06
CA LEU A 396 4.56 40.36 -8.40
C LEU A 396 5.36 39.26 -9.11
N PRO A 397 5.82 38.24 -8.36
CA PRO A 397 6.57 37.13 -8.93
C PRO A 397 5.77 36.36 -9.99
N PRO A 398 6.41 35.92 -11.08
CA PRO A 398 5.72 35.28 -12.18
C PRO A 398 5.09 33.93 -11.78
N LEU A 399 4.18 33.45 -12.62
CA LEU A 399 3.59 32.12 -12.51
C LEU A 399 4.49 31.09 -13.21
N LEU A 400 4.76 29.97 -12.54
CA LEU A 400 5.48 28.81 -13.08
C LEU A 400 4.51 27.68 -13.42
N SER A 401 4.72 27.03 -14.56
CA SER A 401 3.98 25.82 -14.95
C SER A 401 4.29 24.65 -14.01
N LEU A 402 3.38 23.67 -13.88
CA LEU A 402 3.69 22.46 -13.10
C LEU A 402 4.91 21.70 -13.61
N SER A 403 5.14 21.70 -14.92
CA SER A 403 6.33 21.10 -15.53
C SER A 403 7.62 21.79 -15.06
N ASP A 404 7.62 23.12 -15.00
CA ASP A 404 8.78 23.88 -14.51
C ASP A 404 8.92 23.80 -12.99
N VAL A 405 7.83 23.64 -12.25
CA VAL A 405 7.84 23.34 -10.80
C VAL A 405 8.53 22.01 -10.53
N ARG A 406 8.18 20.94 -11.28
CA ARG A 406 8.88 19.64 -11.21
C ARG A 406 10.36 19.78 -11.57
N LYS A 407 10.66 20.55 -12.61
CA LYS A 407 12.02 20.71 -13.13
C LYS A 407 12.93 21.48 -12.18
N LEU A 408 12.52 22.65 -11.71
CA LEU A 408 13.37 23.55 -10.93
C LEU A 408 13.37 23.23 -9.44
N LEU A 409 12.21 22.84 -8.88
CA LEU A 409 12.10 22.54 -7.45
C LEU A 409 12.28 21.05 -7.15
N GLY A 410 12.40 20.18 -8.15
CA GLY A 410 12.41 18.74 -7.94
C GLY A 410 11.11 18.22 -7.31
N ALA A 411 10.01 18.95 -7.50
CA ALA A 411 8.72 18.66 -6.92
C ALA A 411 8.07 17.43 -7.55
N THR A 412 7.29 16.70 -6.77
CA THR A 412 6.28 15.75 -7.24
C THR A 412 4.95 16.48 -7.36
N THR A 413 4.28 16.36 -8.51
CA THR A 413 3.01 17.06 -8.75
C THR A 413 1.98 16.16 -9.38
N ALA A 414 0.74 16.23 -8.90
CA ALA A 414 -0.44 15.58 -9.46
C ALA A 414 -1.48 16.65 -9.79
N TYR A 415 -2.09 16.60 -10.98
CA TYR A 415 -3.23 17.44 -11.32
C TYR A 415 -4.46 16.58 -11.56
N ASN A 416 -5.40 16.65 -10.63
CA ASN A 416 -6.63 15.89 -10.65
C ASN A 416 -7.72 16.73 -11.33
N ASP A 417 -7.79 16.63 -12.65
CA ASP A 417 -8.78 17.36 -13.46
C ASP A 417 -10.18 16.71 -13.44
N LYS A 418 -10.26 15.47 -12.94
CA LYS A 418 -11.48 14.68 -12.73
C LYS A 418 -11.41 14.02 -11.36
N VAL A 419 -12.22 14.51 -10.44
CA VAL A 419 -12.42 13.85 -9.13
C VAL A 419 -13.84 13.35 -9.05
N VAL A 420 -14.03 12.15 -8.48
CA VAL A 420 -15.36 11.52 -8.33
C VAL A 420 -16.26 12.38 -7.43
N TYR A 421 -15.65 13.01 -6.43
CA TYR A 421 -16.27 13.97 -5.52
C TYR A 421 -15.28 15.10 -5.22
N GLY A 422 -15.77 16.34 -5.22
CA GLY A 422 -14.98 17.54 -4.87
C GLY A 422 -14.52 18.35 -6.08
N ASP A 423 -13.67 19.33 -5.80
CA ASP A 423 -13.14 20.25 -6.81
C ASP A 423 -11.83 19.73 -7.42
N LYS A 424 -11.57 20.14 -8.67
CA LYS A 424 -10.29 19.91 -9.33
C LYS A 424 -9.17 20.44 -8.45
N ASN A 425 -8.08 19.70 -8.33
CA ASN A 425 -7.01 20.09 -7.43
C ASN A 425 -5.64 19.73 -7.97
N VAL A 426 -4.64 20.43 -7.47
CA VAL A 426 -3.24 20.06 -7.63
C VAL A 426 -2.70 19.63 -6.29
N THR A 427 -2.11 18.45 -6.26
CA THR A 427 -1.29 18.01 -5.13
C THR A 427 0.17 18.37 -5.40
N LEU A 428 0.80 18.99 -4.41
CA LEU A 428 2.23 19.29 -4.42
C LEU A 428 2.93 18.51 -3.30
N SER A 429 4.08 17.94 -3.60
CA SER A 429 4.97 17.28 -2.65
C SER A 429 6.42 17.33 -3.15
N SER A 430 7.38 16.95 -2.32
CA SER A 430 8.77 16.75 -2.71
C SER A 430 9.37 15.52 -2.06
N ARG A 431 10.27 14.83 -2.77
CA ARG A 431 11.15 13.84 -2.14
C ARG A 431 12.36 14.56 -1.56
N GLU A 432 12.50 14.52 -0.25
CA GLU A 432 13.69 14.96 0.47
C GLU A 432 14.62 13.76 0.68
N TYR A 433 15.93 14.01 0.72
CA TYR A 433 16.91 12.93 0.84
C TYR A 433 17.88 13.20 1.99
N GLU A 434 18.03 12.21 2.86
CA GLU A 434 19.15 12.13 3.78
C GLU A 434 20.30 11.42 3.07
N ILE A 435 21.38 12.16 2.79
CA ILE A 435 22.58 11.65 2.12
C ILE A 435 23.70 11.59 3.16
N ALA A 436 24.03 10.39 3.64
CA ALA A 436 25.02 10.18 4.69
C ALA A 436 25.99 9.03 4.35
N GLY A 437 27.11 8.98 5.07
CA GLY A 437 28.07 7.87 4.97
C GLY A 437 28.92 7.86 3.70
N PHE A 438 28.96 8.95 2.93
CA PHE A 438 29.78 9.05 1.72
C PHE A 438 31.24 9.35 2.07
N ASN A 439 32.12 8.34 2.00
CA ASN A 439 33.57 8.51 2.05
C ASN A 439 34.15 8.48 0.63
N LEU A 440 34.48 9.66 0.09
CA LEU A 440 35.07 9.77 -1.24
C LEU A 440 36.53 9.33 -1.20
N PRO A 441 36.97 8.38 -2.04
CA PRO A 441 38.33 7.88 -2.00
C PRO A 441 39.31 8.94 -2.51
N ALA A 442 40.42 9.13 -1.81
CA ALA A 442 41.50 10.02 -2.22
C ALA A 442 42.40 9.43 -3.32
N ALA A 443 42.34 8.10 -3.52
CA ALA A 443 43.08 7.39 -4.55
C ALA A 443 42.25 6.22 -5.09
N ALA A 444 42.50 5.85 -6.35
CA ALA A 444 41.90 4.68 -6.99
C ALA A 444 42.98 3.75 -7.54
N ASP A 445 42.81 2.46 -7.29
CA ASP A 445 43.68 1.41 -7.82
C ASP A 445 43.29 1.12 -9.28
N GLY A 446 43.86 1.90 -10.20
CA GLY A 446 43.65 1.73 -11.64
C GLY A 446 43.18 3.00 -12.34
N ASN A 447 42.52 2.82 -13.48
CA ASN A 447 42.05 3.89 -14.35
C ASN A 447 40.53 4.12 -14.24
N GLU A 448 39.88 3.57 -13.22
CA GLU A 448 38.45 3.73 -12.98
C GLU A 448 38.17 3.98 -11.51
N LEU A 449 37.28 4.94 -11.25
CA LEU A 449 36.67 5.17 -9.96
C LEU A 449 35.38 4.36 -9.90
N HIS A 450 35.23 3.56 -8.85
CA HIS A 450 34.00 2.86 -8.52
C HIS A 450 33.37 3.48 -7.28
N LEU A 451 32.12 3.95 -7.41
CA LEU A 451 31.31 4.39 -6.28
C LEU A 451 30.08 3.50 -6.18
N SER A 452 29.69 3.19 -4.95
CA SER A 452 28.55 2.34 -4.64
C SER A 452 27.79 2.82 -3.42
N GLY A 453 26.51 2.47 -3.35
CA GLY A 453 25.63 2.84 -2.24
C GLY A 453 24.29 2.15 -2.31
N LEU A 454 23.48 2.35 -1.28
CA LEU A 454 22.11 1.87 -1.18
C LEU A 454 21.15 3.04 -1.03
N LEU A 455 20.11 3.05 -1.86
CA LEU A 455 19.02 4.00 -1.83
C LEU A 455 17.76 3.32 -1.26
N TYR A 456 17.22 3.89 -0.19
CA TYR A 456 15.94 3.51 0.41
C TYR A 456 14.89 4.50 -0.07
N GLU A 457 14.11 4.09 -1.06
CA GLU A 457 13.18 4.99 -1.74
C GLU A 457 11.72 4.63 -1.47
N ASN A 458 10.93 5.64 -1.13
CA ASN A 458 9.48 5.54 -1.09
C ASN A 458 8.93 5.68 -2.51
N SER A 459 8.46 4.57 -3.07
CA SER A 459 7.85 4.49 -4.38
C SER A 459 6.37 4.89 -4.39
N TYR A 460 5.78 5.28 -3.25
CA TYR A 460 4.40 5.77 -3.20
C TYR A 460 4.29 7.07 -3.99
N LEU A 461 3.30 7.11 -4.88
CA LEU A 461 2.89 8.27 -5.64
C LEU A 461 1.36 8.29 -5.67
N ASP A 462 0.77 9.47 -5.51
CA ASP A 462 -0.66 9.66 -5.74
C ASP A 462 -1.00 9.32 -7.20
N ASP A 463 -2.25 8.98 -7.46
CA ASP A 463 -2.69 8.72 -8.83
C ASP A 463 -2.45 9.95 -9.73
N GLY A 464 -1.93 9.70 -10.93
CA GLY A 464 -1.53 10.76 -11.86
C GLY A 464 -0.34 11.63 -11.42
N ALA A 465 0.32 11.34 -10.30
CA ALA A 465 1.48 12.10 -9.87
C ALA A 465 2.70 11.84 -10.76
N ILE A 466 3.44 12.92 -11.04
CA ILE A 466 4.69 12.89 -11.78
C ILE A 466 5.80 13.35 -10.83
N SER A 467 6.73 12.45 -10.52
CA SER A 467 7.92 12.71 -9.71
C SER A 467 9.17 12.63 -10.57
N PRO A 468 10.10 13.59 -10.50
CA PRO A 468 11.45 13.40 -10.98
C PRO A 468 12.18 12.39 -10.08
N ASP A 469 13.01 11.55 -10.68
CA ASP A 469 13.85 10.61 -9.94
C ASP A 469 15.11 11.30 -9.40
N LEU A 470 15.69 10.71 -8.34
CA LEU A 470 17.03 11.10 -7.88
C LEU A 470 18.07 10.76 -8.96
N GLN A 471 18.86 11.76 -9.31
CA GLN A 471 20.04 11.61 -10.16
C GLN A 471 21.30 11.78 -9.32
N ILE A 472 22.20 10.81 -9.42
CA ILE A 472 23.52 10.82 -8.77
C ILE A 472 24.55 10.80 -9.88
N LEU A 473 25.33 11.87 -10.00
CA LEU A 473 26.23 12.06 -11.13
C LEU A 473 27.62 12.49 -10.69
N VAL A 474 28.64 11.99 -11.38
CA VAL A 474 30.03 12.43 -11.24
C VAL A 474 30.43 13.21 -12.48
N LYS A 475 31.07 14.36 -12.27
CA LYS A 475 31.59 15.23 -13.32
C LYS A 475 33.08 15.48 -13.15
N SER A 476 33.81 15.61 -14.25
CA SER A 476 35.17 16.17 -14.25
C SER A 476 35.11 17.71 -14.27
N GLN A 477 35.87 18.35 -13.40
CA GLN A 477 36.01 19.81 -13.33
C GLN A 477 37.03 20.35 -14.35
N ASP A 478 37.91 19.48 -14.87
CA ASP A 478 38.99 19.85 -15.80
C ASP A 478 38.54 19.94 -17.26
N SER A 479 37.25 19.78 -17.52
CA SER A 479 36.66 19.65 -18.84
C SER A 479 35.48 20.59 -19.02
N ASP A 480 35.16 20.90 -20.28
CA ASP A 480 33.98 21.69 -20.62
C ASP A 480 32.70 20.96 -20.15
N ASP A 481 31.87 21.66 -19.37
CA ASP A 481 30.63 21.16 -18.77
C ASP A 481 29.61 20.64 -19.81
N ASN A 482 29.79 21.01 -21.09
CA ASN A 482 28.91 20.65 -22.19
C ASN A 482 29.25 19.32 -22.88
N ASP A 483 30.37 18.68 -22.54
CA ASP A 483 30.74 17.39 -23.12
C ASP A 483 30.10 16.24 -22.30
N PRO A 484 29.12 15.51 -22.87
CA PRO A 484 28.43 14.42 -22.18
C PRO A 484 29.38 13.29 -21.75
N ALA A 485 30.55 13.16 -22.39
CA ALA A 485 31.54 12.16 -22.02
C ALA A 485 32.13 12.39 -20.61
N ASN A 486 32.02 13.61 -20.08
CA ASN A 486 32.58 14.01 -18.78
C ASN A 486 31.56 13.93 -17.63
N ILE A 487 30.34 13.44 -17.90
CA ILE A 487 29.28 13.25 -16.90
C ILE A 487 28.90 11.77 -16.89
N GLN A 488 29.05 11.11 -15.74
CA GLN A 488 28.55 9.75 -15.54
C GLN A 488 27.39 9.75 -14.58
N LEU A 489 26.26 9.19 -15.01
CA LEU A 489 25.07 8.99 -14.19
C LEU A 489 25.12 7.61 -13.53
N ALA A 490 24.84 7.54 -12.24
CA ALA A 490 24.76 6.29 -11.51
C ALA A 490 23.63 5.41 -12.04
N LYS A 491 23.88 4.10 -12.09
CA LYS A 491 22.86 3.09 -12.34
C LYS A 491 22.16 2.77 -11.03
N VAL A 492 20.84 2.84 -11.05
CA VAL A 492 19.98 2.52 -9.90
C VAL A 492 19.18 1.26 -10.24
N LYS A 493 19.31 0.21 -9.44
CA LYS A 493 18.62 -1.07 -9.65
C LYS A 493 17.91 -1.50 -8.38
N GLN A 494 16.60 -1.73 -8.45
CA GLN A 494 15.86 -2.27 -7.31
C GLN A 494 16.38 -3.66 -6.93
N LEU A 495 16.69 -3.85 -5.65
CA LEU A 495 17.04 -5.14 -5.08
C LEU A 495 15.78 -5.88 -4.60
N TYR A 496 15.00 -5.23 -3.73
CA TYR A 496 13.78 -5.78 -3.15
C TYR A 496 12.95 -4.68 -2.49
N LYS A 497 11.72 -5.00 -2.07
CA LYS A 497 10.86 -4.11 -1.27
C LYS A 497 11.07 -4.34 0.22
N LEU A 498 10.78 -3.33 1.02
CA LEU A 498 10.76 -3.42 2.49
C LEU A 498 9.32 -3.34 3.06
N GLY A 499 8.29 -3.35 2.21
CA GLY A 499 6.90 -3.07 2.61
C GLY A 499 6.59 -1.56 2.59
N TYR A 500 5.34 -1.16 2.88
CA TYR A 500 4.90 0.25 2.98
C TYR A 500 5.28 1.15 1.78
N ASN A 501 5.35 0.59 0.57
CA ASN A 501 5.82 1.27 -0.65
C ASN A 501 7.31 1.65 -0.65
N PHE A 502 8.15 1.05 0.20
CA PHE A 502 9.59 1.27 0.16
C PHE A 502 10.33 0.16 -0.60
N GLY A 503 11.36 0.57 -1.34
CA GLY A 503 12.34 -0.31 -1.97
C GLY A 503 13.76 0.00 -1.53
N VAL A 504 14.60 -1.03 -1.52
CA VAL A 504 16.06 -0.86 -1.49
C VAL A 504 16.58 -1.00 -2.90
N TYR A 505 17.40 -0.03 -3.31
CA TYR A 505 17.98 0.06 -4.63
C TYR A 505 19.49 0.09 -4.51
N ASP A 506 20.15 -0.70 -5.33
CA ASP A 506 21.58 -0.67 -5.53
C ASP A 506 21.95 0.52 -6.42
N VAL A 507 22.83 1.38 -5.94
CA VAL A 507 23.38 2.52 -6.67
C VAL A 507 24.83 2.20 -7.01
N THR A 508 25.17 2.21 -8.30
CA THR A 508 26.55 1.98 -8.77
C THR A 508 26.94 3.00 -9.81
N LEU A 509 28.18 3.48 -9.73
CA LEU A 509 28.74 4.43 -10.68
C LEU A 509 30.19 4.06 -10.97
N GLN A 510 30.56 4.10 -12.25
CA GLN A 510 31.92 3.90 -12.73
C GLN A 510 32.32 5.16 -13.51
N PHE A 511 33.48 5.74 -13.17
CA PHE A 511 33.98 6.94 -13.82
C PHE A 511 35.43 6.71 -14.28
N PRO A 512 35.75 6.92 -15.57
CA PRO A 512 37.11 6.74 -16.07
C PRO A 512 38.03 7.84 -15.52
N LEU A 513 39.21 7.45 -15.02
CA LEU A 513 40.22 8.34 -14.47
C LEU A 513 41.41 8.48 -15.41
N LYS A 514 41.94 9.71 -15.48
CA LYS A 514 43.24 10.00 -16.10
C LYS A 514 44.34 9.73 -15.08
N GLN A 515 45.53 9.36 -15.55
CA GLN A 515 46.70 9.19 -14.68
C GLN A 515 47.01 10.50 -13.93
N GLY A 516 47.25 10.40 -12.62
CA GLY A 516 47.48 11.56 -11.74
C GLY A 516 46.21 12.05 -11.05
N ILE A 517 46.19 13.33 -10.69
CA ILE A 517 45.07 13.95 -9.97
C ILE A 517 43.92 14.23 -10.93
N ASN A 518 42.71 13.79 -10.57
CA ASN A 518 41.48 14.11 -11.26
C ASN A 518 40.62 14.98 -10.33
N HIS A 519 40.23 16.16 -10.81
CA HIS A 519 39.35 17.06 -10.07
C HIS A 519 37.89 16.73 -10.40
N LEU A 520 37.15 16.16 -9.44
CA LEU A 520 35.81 15.62 -9.67
C LEU A 520 34.75 16.33 -8.82
N SER A 521 33.51 16.31 -9.29
CA SER A 521 32.32 16.76 -8.56
C SER A 521 31.27 15.66 -8.52
N LEU A 522 30.82 15.27 -7.32
CA LEU A 522 29.70 14.36 -7.12
C LEU A 522 28.47 15.20 -6.81
N VAL A 523 27.39 15.00 -7.54
CA VAL A 523 26.18 15.80 -7.45
C VAL A 523 24.97 14.90 -7.28
N PHE A 524 24.15 15.21 -6.28
CA PHE A 524 22.85 14.61 -6.05
C PHE A 524 21.78 15.63 -6.43
N LYS A 525 20.87 15.31 -7.34
CA LYS A 525 19.81 16.23 -7.75
C LYS A 525 18.50 15.54 -8.10
N VAL A 526 17.40 16.26 -7.98
CA VAL A 526 16.06 15.83 -8.41
C VAL A 526 15.52 16.89 -9.36
N GLY A 527 15.32 16.53 -10.64
CA GLY A 527 15.22 17.54 -11.69
C GLY A 527 16.52 18.36 -11.75
N GLU A 528 16.41 19.67 -11.57
CA GLU A 528 17.55 20.59 -11.47
C GLU A 528 17.83 21.06 -10.04
N ARG A 529 17.00 20.66 -9.06
CA ARG A 529 17.25 20.94 -7.65
C ARG A 529 18.44 20.11 -7.17
N ILE A 530 19.57 20.78 -6.96
CA ILE A 530 20.76 20.18 -6.35
C ILE A 530 20.49 20.00 -4.86
N LEU A 531 20.64 18.78 -4.36
CA LEU A 531 20.45 18.41 -2.96
C LEU A 531 21.78 18.44 -2.20
N ASP A 532 22.83 17.93 -2.83
CA ASP A 532 24.20 17.97 -2.32
C ASP A 532 25.17 17.99 -3.51
N LYS A 533 26.29 18.68 -3.35
CA LYS A 533 27.41 18.66 -4.30
C LYS A 533 28.72 18.70 -3.53
N LYS A 534 29.58 17.73 -3.82
CA LYS A 534 30.91 17.59 -3.21
C LYS A 534 31.98 17.57 -4.29
N ASP A 535 32.91 18.49 -4.16
CA ASP A 535 34.09 18.57 -5.00
C ASP A 535 35.25 17.85 -4.29
N TRP A 536 35.98 17.00 -4.99
CA TRP A 536 37.11 16.29 -4.42
C TRP A 536 38.14 15.88 -5.48
N ASP A 537 39.34 15.60 -5.00
CA ASP A 537 40.45 15.12 -5.81
C ASP A 537 40.63 13.62 -5.62
N VAL A 538 40.79 12.89 -6.73
CA VAL A 538 41.18 11.47 -6.70
C VAL A 538 42.43 11.24 -7.52
N ASN A 539 43.44 10.62 -6.91
CA ASN A 539 44.68 10.28 -7.59
C ASN A 539 44.59 8.86 -8.19
N ALA A 540 44.79 8.74 -9.50
CA ALA A 540 44.88 7.45 -10.20
C ALA A 540 46.34 7.06 -10.42
N ALA A 541 46.69 5.82 -10.06
CA ALA A 541 48.05 5.31 -10.22
C ALA A 541 48.47 5.21 -11.70
N ALA A 542 49.78 5.34 -11.95
CA ALA A 542 50.37 5.06 -13.25
C ALA A 542 50.20 3.57 -13.59
N GLN A 543 49.78 3.25 -14.82
CA GLN A 543 49.82 1.87 -15.31
C GLN A 543 51.29 1.43 -15.37
N ASN A 544 51.66 0.42 -14.59
CA ASN A 544 52.94 -0.27 -14.71
C ASN A 544 52.86 -1.37 -15.77
#